data_AF-A0A7S1F4S9-F1
#
_entry.id   AF-A0A7S1F4S9-F1
#
_cell.length_a   1.000
_cell.length_b   1.000
_cell.length_c   1.000
_cell.angle_alpha   90.00
_cell.angle_beta   90.00
_cell.angle_gamma   90.00
#
_symmetry.space_group_name_H-M   'P 1'
#
loop_
_entity.id
_entity.type
_entity.pdbx_description
1 polymer ?
#
loop_
_entity_poly.entity_id
_entity_poly.type
_entity_poly.pdbx_seq_one_letter_code
_entity_poly.pdbx_strand_id
1 'polypeptide(L)'
;TVLDLPAVDVVVHEIVGDLATEEGLAACLADLQRRPAVVNAAPGWSLPCCVETWCAPVRLHVAEDPETPGVRRLPFVVPEQARLGELKMFEKVDANVPVELQQCRTMTWTIKEGATLTGLACLPRIQLDEEEVLDTWTCGPTNWRTVFVRLDPVPVETDDEVSVVVNCDLTRFPVVHTFTVSRLRGQKSCSVGTVVVSLSEC
;
A
#
# COMPACT_ATOMS: atom_id res chain seq x y z
N THR A 1 4.57 -26.02 -16.32
CA THR A 1 4.19 -27.30 -15.68
C THR A 1 3.24 -26.95 -14.57
N VAL A 2 2.03 -27.51 -14.55
CA VAL A 2 1.09 -27.25 -13.45
C VAL A 2 1.59 -28.05 -12.25
N LEU A 3 1.95 -27.37 -11.17
CA LEU A 3 2.23 -28.00 -9.88
C LEU A 3 0.93 -28.63 -9.37
N ASP A 4 0.96 -29.94 -9.16
CA ASP A 4 -0.14 -30.66 -8.52
C ASP A 4 -0.09 -30.39 -7.02
N LEU A 5 -1.15 -29.80 -6.48
CA LEU A 5 -1.24 -29.40 -5.08
C LEU A 5 -2.31 -30.26 -4.39
N PRO A 6 -2.08 -30.72 -3.15
CA PRO A 6 -3.09 -31.47 -2.40
C PRO A 6 -4.29 -30.58 -2.07
N ALA A 7 -5.44 -31.22 -1.84
CA ALA A 7 -6.59 -30.54 -1.27
C ALA A 7 -6.30 -30.12 0.18
N VAL A 8 -6.61 -28.89 0.53
CA VAL A 8 -6.41 -28.29 1.86
C VAL A 8 -7.63 -27.47 2.26
N ASP A 9 -7.87 -27.37 3.57
CA ASP A 9 -8.93 -26.54 4.14
C ASP A 9 -8.48 -25.09 4.37
N VAL A 10 -7.20 -24.91 4.74
CA VAL A 10 -6.61 -23.61 5.08
C VAL A 10 -5.22 -23.48 4.45
N VAL A 11 -4.94 -22.30 3.90
CA VAL A 11 -3.63 -21.89 3.41
C VAL A 11 -3.09 -20.81 4.34
N VAL A 12 -1.99 -21.11 5.02
CA VAL A 12 -1.26 -20.13 5.84
C VAL A 12 -0.03 -19.69 5.05
N HIS A 13 0.14 -18.39 4.90
CA HIS A 13 1.25 -17.81 4.17
C HIS A 13 1.74 -16.52 4.81
N GLU A 14 2.97 -16.15 4.48
CA GLU A 14 3.59 -14.88 4.81
C GLU A 14 4.23 -14.39 3.50
N ILE A 15 3.38 -13.89 2.61
CA ILE A 15 3.77 -13.28 1.33
C ILE A 15 3.34 -11.81 1.43
N VAL A 16 3.83 -11.11 2.45
CA VAL A 16 3.40 -9.75 2.75
C VAL A 16 4.62 -8.85 2.88
N GLY A 17 4.83 -8.00 1.88
CA GLY A 17 5.93 -7.04 1.90
C GLY A 17 5.57 -5.72 2.59
N ASP A 18 6.46 -4.74 2.51
CA ASP A 18 6.30 -3.40 3.08
C ASP A 18 5.14 -2.61 2.43
N LEU A 19 4.76 -2.96 1.21
CA LEU A 19 3.54 -2.48 0.52
C LEU A 19 2.45 -3.57 0.41
N ALA A 20 2.35 -4.43 1.43
CA ALA A 20 1.46 -5.59 1.48
C ALA A 20 1.61 -6.58 0.32
N THR A 21 1.06 -6.27 -0.85
CA THR A 21 0.99 -7.20 -1.98
C THR A 21 2.27 -7.29 -2.83
N GLU A 22 3.29 -6.47 -2.53
CA GLU A 22 4.49 -6.32 -3.38
C GLU A 22 5.24 -7.64 -3.66
N GLU A 23 5.12 -8.62 -2.76
CA GLU A 23 5.75 -9.94 -2.88
C GLU A 23 4.94 -10.94 -3.75
N GLY A 24 3.88 -10.48 -4.41
CA GLY A 24 3.11 -11.30 -5.36
C GLY A 24 1.90 -12.04 -4.75
N LEU A 25 1.52 -11.70 -3.52
CA LEU A 25 0.37 -12.29 -2.81
C LEU A 25 -0.89 -12.40 -3.66
N ALA A 26 -1.27 -11.30 -4.31
CA ALA A 26 -2.53 -11.20 -5.03
C ALA A 26 -2.58 -12.22 -6.17
N ALA A 27 -1.48 -12.39 -6.92
CA ALA A 27 -1.39 -13.35 -8.00
C ALA A 27 -1.46 -14.80 -7.47
N CYS A 28 -0.81 -15.09 -6.35
CA CYS A 28 -0.87 -16.40 -5.69
C CYS A 28 -2.30 -16.75 -5.24
N LEU A 29 -2.98 -15.84 -4.54
CA LEU A 29 -4.35 -16.08 -4.09
C LEU A 29 -5.33 -16.19 -5.26
N ALA A 30 -5.17 -15.35 -6.29
CA ALA A 30 -6.00 -15.41 -7.49
C ALA A 30 -5.82 -16.72 -8.30
N ASP A 31 -4.64 -17.34 -8.26
CA ASP A 31 -4.39 -18.66 -8.85
C ASP A 31 -5.06 -19.76 -8.01
N LEU A 32 -4.94 -19.72 -6.67
CA LEU A 32 -5.57 -20.69 -5.77
C LEU A 32 -7.11 -20.66 -5.85
N GLN A 33 -7.71 -19.47 -5.94
CA GLN A 33 -9.16 -19.32 -6.13
C GLN A 33 -9.67 -19.95 -7.45
N ARG A 34 -8.79 -20.12 -8.45
CA ARG A 34 -9.10 -20.80 -9.72
C ARG A 34 -8.91 -22.32 -9.65
N ARG A 35 -8.52 -22.87 -8.51
CA ARG A 35 -8.23 -24.29 -8.29
C ARG A 35 -9.14 -24.88 -7.20
N PRO A 36 -10.45 -25.08 -7.47
CA PRO A 36 -11.40 -25.61 -6.48
C PRO A 36 -11.09 -27.05 -6.03
N ALA A 37 -10.23 -27.77 -6.75
CA ALA A 37 -9.72 -29.07 -6.33
C ALA A 37 -8.65 -28.99 -5.23
N VAL A 38 -8.03 -27.81 -5.07
CA VAL A 38 -6.96 -27.54 -4.10
C VAL A 38 -7.55 -26.90 -2.85
N VAL A 39 -8.38 -25.87 -3.01
CA VAL A 39 -8.99 -25.18 -1.86
C VAL A 39 -10.44 -24.82 -2.16
N ASN A 40 -11.29 -24.98 -1.14
CA ASN A 40 -12.61 -24.39 -1.16
C ASN A 40 -12.48 -22.93 -0.69
N ALA A 41 -12.57 -21.97 -1.60
CA ALA A 41 -12.43 -20.54 -1.31
C ALA A 41 -13.63 -19.94 -0.53
N ALA A 42 -14.16 -20.68 0.45
CA ALA A 42 -15.16 -20.22 1.39
C ALA A 42 -14.49 -19.36 2.50
N PRO A 43 -15.23 -18.45 3.16
CA PRO A 43 -14.63 -17.59 4.19
C PRO A 43 -13.77 -18.34 5.21
N GLY A 44 -12.55 -17.85 5.44
CA GLY A 44 -11.59 -18.45 6.37
C GLY A 44 -10.57 -19.43 5.77
N TRP A 45 -10.54 -19.61 4.44
CA TRP A 45 -9.59 -20.51 3.77
C TRP A 45 -8.14 -19.99 3.71
N SER A 46 -7.91 -18.69 3.95
CA SER A 46 -6.58 -18.05 3.88
C SER A 46 -6.27 -17.31 5.18
N LEU A 47 -5.03 -17.45 5.64
CA LEU A 47 -4.46 -16.71 6.76
C LEU A 47 -3.12 -16.07 6.30
N PRO A 48 -3.02 -14.72 6.24
CA PRO A 48 -4.07 -13.74 6.50
C PRO A 48 -5.26 -13.83 5.54
N CYS A 49 -6.44 -13.44 6.03
CA CYS A 49 -7.66 -13.42 5.24
C CYS A 49 -7.82 -12.13 4.43
N CYS A 50 -7.22 -11.03 4.88
CA CYS A 50 -7.21 -9.76 4.18
C CYS A 50 -5.91 -8.98 4.44
N VAL A 51 -5.34 -8.39 3.40
CA VAL A 51 -4.24 -7.43 3.53
C VAL A 51 -4.62 -6.12 2.85
N GLU A 52 -4.19 -5.01 3.45
CA GLU A 52 -4.47 -3.67 2.97
C GLU A 52 -3.18 -2.85 3.00
N THR A 53 -3.03 -1.92 2.07
CA THR A 53 -1.96 -0.92 2.11
C THR A 53 -2.56 0.46 2.36
N TRP A 54 -2.09 1.10 3.42
CA TRP A 54 -2.56 2.39 3.91
C TRP A 54 -1.48 3.44 3.75
N CYS A 55 -1.86 4.68 3.47
CA CYS A 55 -0.93 5.78 3.34
C CYS A 55 -1.41 7.08 3.99
N ALA A 56 -0.48 7.99 4.23
CA ALA A 56 -0.76 9.38 4.56
C ALA A 56 0.25 10.33 3.89
N PRO A 57 -0.15 11.56 3.53
CA PRO A 57 0.77 12.63 3.15
C PRO A 57 1.62 13.04 4.34
N VAL A 58 2.91 13.28 4.11
CA VAL A 58 3.87 13.56 5.19
C VAL A 58 4.82 14.72 4.89
N ARG A 59 5.35 15.30 5.96
CA ARG A 59 6.45 16.28 5.97
C ARG A 59 7.70 15.65 6.59
N LEU A 60 8.49 14.99 5.76
CA LEU A 60 9.76 14.35 6.15
C LEU A 60 10.93 14.85 5.29
N HIS A 61 12.08 15.04 5.93
CA HIS A 61 13.32 15.30 5.22
C HIS A 61 14.12 14.00 5.12
N VAL A 62 14.06 13.38 3.95
CA VAL A 62 14.79 12.15 3.64
C VAL A 62 15.64 12.41 2.40
N ALA A 63 16.94 12.13 2.50
CA ALA A 63 17.84 12.25 1.37
C ALA A 63 17.48 11.24 0.27
N GLU A 64 17.68 11.64 -0.97
CA GLU A 64 17.43 10.79 -2.14
C GLU A 64 18.32 9.54 -2.12
N ASP A 65 17.82 8.42 -2.63
CA ASP A 65 18.68 7.27 -2.99
C ASP A 65 19.08 7.38 -4.44
N PRO A 66 20.38 7.35 -4.75
CA PRO A 66 20.82 7.05 -6.10
C PRO A 66 20.32 5.69 -6.62
N GLU A 67 20.14 4.69 -5.74
CA GLU A 67 19.77 3.32 -6.13
C GLU A 67 18.26 3.14 -6.35
N THR A 68 17.44 3.75 -5.50
CA THR A 68 15.96 3.71 -5.57
C THR A 68 15.36 5.13 -5.67
N PRO A 69 15.46 5.80 -6.83
CA PRO A 69 14.93 7.15 -6.99
C PRO A 69 13.41 7.18 -6.76
N GLY A 70 12.96 8.13 -5.94
CA GLY A 70 11.54 8.34 -5.64
C GLY A 70 10.94 7.42 -4.55
N VAL A 71 11.66 6.41 -4.05
CA VAL A 71 11.17 5.51 -2.99
C VAL A 71 12.25 5.23 -1.96
N ARG A 72 11.88 5.19 -0.68
CA ARG A 72 12.76 4.84 0.44
C ARG A 72 12.06 3.93 1.42
N ARG A 73 12.76 2.94 1.96
CA ARG A 73 12.30 2.14 3.10
C ARG A 73 12.86 2.73 4.39
N LEU A 74 11.99 3.25 5.25
CA LEU A 74 12.38 3.85 6.52
C LEU A 74 12.32 2.80 7.64
N PRO A 75 13.32 2.74 8.54
CA PRO A 75 13.39 1.75 9.61
C PRO A 75 12.46 2.08 10.80
N PHE A 76 11.49 2.96 10.61
CA PHE A 76 10.57 3.43 11.64
C PHE A 76 9.21 3.75 11.03
N VAL A 77 8.17 3.67 11.86
CA VAL A 77 6.83 4.17 11.55
C VAL A 77 6.85 5.70 11.65
N VAL A 78 6.28 6.37 10.66
CA VAL A 78 6.29 7.84 10.61
C VAL A 78 5.46 8.42 11.77
N PRO A 79 6.03 9.33 12.59
CA PRO A 79 5.31 9.93 13.71
C PRO A 79 4.06 10.69 13.26
N GLU A 80 3.04 10.69 14.11
CA GLU A 80 1.77 11.36 13.82
C GLU A 80 1.94 12.85 13.48
N GLN A 81 2.87 13.55 14.14
CA GLN A 81 3.15 14.97 13.94
C GLN A 81 3.76 15.29 12.57
N ALA A 82 4.32 14.28 11.90
CA ALA A 82 4.83 14.40 10.54
C ALA A 82 3.74 14.13 9.49
N ARG A 83 2.57 13.61 9.86
CA ARG A 83 1.44 13.38 8.96
C ARG A 83 0.68 14.69 8.71
N LEU A 84 0.33 14.93 7.46
CA LEU A 84 -0.45 16.08 7.01
C LEU A 84 -1.94 15.74 6.85
N GLY A 85 -2.33 14.50 7.13
CA GLY A 85 -3.69 14.01 7.00
C GLY A 85 -3.88 12.66 7.68
N GLU A 86 -5.13 12.21 7.71
CA GLU A 86 -5.52 10.88 8.19
C GLU A 86 -4.96 9.76 7.30
N LEU A 87 -4.93 8.52 7.81
CA LEU A 87 -4.58 7.35 7.02
C LEU A 87 -5.70 7.04 6.02
N LYS A 88 -5.35 6.69 4.77
CA LYS A 88 -6.30 6.21 3.76
C LYS A 88 -5.76 4.96 3.06
N MET A 89 -6.64 3.98 2.87
CA MET A 89 -6.35 2.75 2.15
C MET A 89 -6.37 3.00 0.64
N PHE A 90 -5.37 2.48 -0.08
CA PHE A 90 -5.32 2.52 -1.54
C PHE A 90 -5.28 1.15 -2.21
N GLU A 91 -4.98 0.10 -1.45
CA GLU A 91 -4.90 -1.27 -1.95
C GLU A 91 -5.49 -2.23 -0.93
N LYS A 92 -6.24 -3.22 -1.42
CA LYS A 92 -6.82 -4.28 -0.60
C LYS A 92 -6.88 -5.60 -1.36
N VAL A 93 -6.43 -6.67 -0.73
CA VAL A 93 -6.64 -8.06 -1.20
C VAL A 93 -7.35 -8.81 -0.09
N ASP A 94 -8.60 -9.19 -0.36
CA ASP A 94 -9.43 -9.99 0.53
C ASP A 94 -9.59 -11.38 -0.11
N ALA A 95 -9.12 -12.41 0.58
CA ALA A 95 -9.12 -13.78 0.09
C ALA A 95 -10.54 -14.36 0.00
N ASN A 96 -11.51 -13.81 0.74
CA ASN A 96 -12.89 -14.31 0.81
C ASN A 96 -13.75 -13.87 -0.38
N VAL A 97 -13.25 -12.96 -1.22
CA VAL A 97 -13.90 -12.49 -2.45
C VAL A 97 -12.94 -12.68 -3.63
N PRO A 98 -13.44 -12.67 -4.89
CA PRO A 98 -12.56 -12.74 -6.05
C PRO A 98 -11.48 -11.66 -6.00
N VAL A 99 -10.21 -12.07 -6.07
CA VAL A 99 -9.07 -11.15 -5.96
C VAL A 99 -9.01 -10.22 -7.17
N GLU A 100 -9.09 -8.91 -6.92
CA GLU A 100 -8.92 -7.86 -7.93
C GLU A 100 -7.42 -7.57 -8.16
N LEU A 101 -6.92 -7.95 -9.33
CA LEU A 101 -5.50 -7.77 -9.70
C LEU A 101 -5.17 -6.40 -10.32
N GLN A 102 -6.18 -5.59 -10.60
CA GLN A 102 -6.03 -4.20 -11.08
C GLN A 102 -6.89 -3.33 -10.18
N GLN A 103 -6.28 -2.36 -9.49
CA GLN A 103 -6.97 -1.50 -8.55
C GLN A 103 -6.65 -0.04 -8.86
N CYS A 104 -7.65 0.84 -8.71
CA CYS A 104 -7.47 2.28 -8.81
C CYS A 104 -8.20 2.95 -7.65
N ARG A 105 -7.48 3.79 -6.89
CA ARG A 105 -8.04 4.54 -5.77
C ARG A 105 -7.64 6.00 -5.85
N THR A 106 -8.63 6.87 -5.64
CA THR A 106 -8.44 8.30 -5.45
C THR A 106 -8.64 8.64 -3.99
N MET A 107 -7.65 9.29 -3.40
CA MET A 107 -7.64 9.75 -2.02
C MET A 107 -7.43 11.25 -1.99
N THR A 108 -8.17 11.94 -1.14
CA THR A 108 -8.06 13.40 -1.00
C THR A 108 -7.92 13.77 0.47
N TRP A 109 -7.02 14.70 0.78
CA TRP A 109 -6.83 15.25 2.12
C TRP A 109 -6.94 16.77 2.08
N THR A 110 -7.72 17.33 3.00
CA THR A 110 -7.71 18.78 3.26
C THR A 110 -6.63 19.10 4.28
N ILE A 111 -5.73 20.00 3.92
CA ILE A 111 -4.59 20.39 4.77
C ILE A 111 -5.09 21.30 5.88
N LYS A 112 -4.83 20.89 7.13
CA LYS A 112 -5.26 21.64 8.32
C LYS A 112 -4.27 22.72 8.76
N GLU A 113 -2.99 22.50 8.49
CA GLU A 113 -1.90 23.38 8.90
C GLU A 113 -0.87 23.49 7.76
N GLY A 114 -0.40 24.71 7.52
CA GLY A 114 0.62 24.97 6.50
C GLY A 114 1.91 24.18 6.74
N ALA A 115 2.43 23.55 5.70
CA ALA A 115 3.60 22.68 5.77
C ALA A 115 4.29 22.53 4.40
N THR A 116 5.34 21.71 4.35
CA THR A 116 5.92 21.25 3.09
C THR A 116 5.61 19.76 2.93
N LEU A 117 4.78 19.44 1.94
CA LEU A 117 4.53 18.07 1.51
C LEU A 117 5.78 17.53 0.83
N THR A 118 6.32 16.42 1.32
CA THR A 118 7.54 15.81 0.76
C THR A 118 7.34 14.38 0.28
N GLY A 119 6.19 13.78 0.57
CA GLY A 119 5.90 12.43 0.09
C GLY A 119 4.67 11.81 0.75
N LEU A 120 4.53 10.51 0.51
CA LEU A 120 3.55 9.64 1.14
C LEU A 120 4.28 8.57 1.95
N ALA A 121 3.83 8.33 3.17
CA ALA A 121 4.26 7.18 3.97
C ALA A 121 3.22 6.07 3.84
N CYS A 122 3.67 4.88 3.48
CA CYS A 122 2.83 3.71 3.21
C CYS A 122 3.26 2.53 4.10
N LEU A 123 2.29 1.80 4.62
CA LEU A 123 2.49 0.66 5.51
C LEU A 123 1.30 -0.32 5.40
N PRO A 124 1.52 -1.62 5.63
CA PRO A 124 0.48 -2.62 5.51
C PRO A 124 -0.40 -2.70 6.77
N ARG A 125 -1.64 -3.13 6.59
CA ARG A 125 -2.53 -3.58 7.66
C ARG A 125 -3.01 -4.98 7.30
N ILE A 126 -2.78 -5.92 8.20
CA ILE A 126 -2.93 -7.35 7.94
C ILE A 126 -4.01 -7.88 8.86
N GLN A 127 -5.13 -8.32 8.30
CA GLN A 127 -6.19 -9.00 9.03
C GLN A 127 -5.92 -10.51 8.92
N LEU A 128 -5.63 -11.11 10.06
CA LEU A 128 -5.38 -12.55 10.16
C LEU A 128 -6.72 -13.28 9.98
N ASP A 129 -7.69 -12.96 10.83
CA ASP A 129 -9.03 -13.54 10.85
C ASP A 129 -10.10 -12.49 11.25
N GLU A 130 -11.26 -12.92 11.73
CA GLU A 130 -12.34 -12.01 12.13
C GLU A 130 -12.02 -11.19 13.38
N GLU A 131 -11.07 -11.62 14.21
CA GLU A 131 -10.76 -11.03 15.51
C GLU A 131 -9.40 -10.32 15.52
N GLU A 132 -8.41 -10.87 14.82
CA GLU A 132 -7.02 -10.47 14.91
C GLU A 132 -6.56 -9.60 13.73
N VAL A 133 -6.05 -8.41 14.06
CA VAL A 133 -5.51 -7.44 13.09
C VAL A 133 -4.14 -6.95 13.54
N LEU A 134 -3.17 -7.09 12.65
CA LEU A 134 -1.85 -6.48 12.76
C LEU A 134 -1.87 -5.15 12.01
N ASP A 135 -1.99 -4.06 12.76
CA ASP A 135 -1.90 -2.70 12.23
C ASP A 135 -0.49 -2.13 12.45
N THR A 136 0.33 -2.14 11.40
CA THR A 136 1.73 -1.70 11.47
C THR A 136 1.89 -0.21 11.75
N TRP A 137 0.82 0.58 11.69
CA TRP A 137 0.85 1.98 12.12
C TRP A 137 0.83 2.14 13.64
N THR A 138 0.34 1.14 14.39
CA THR A 138 0.05 1.27 15.82
C THR A 138 0.65 0.16 16.69
N CYS A 139 0.97 -1.02 16.14
CA CYS A 139 1.36 -2.19 16.91
C CYS A 139 2.81 -2.20 17.44
N GLY A 140 3.52 -1.07 17.41
CA GLY A 140 4.92 -0.97 17.85
C GLY A 140 5.93 -1.40 16.77
N PRO A 141 7.17 -1.78 17.14
CA PRO A 141 8.17 -2.21 16.18
C PRO A 141 7.73 -3.47 15.43
N THR A 142 7.80 -3.43 14.10
CA THR A 142 7.51 -4.57 13.22
C THR A 142 8.66 -4.84 12.26
N ASN A 143 8.61 -5.96 11.54
CA ASN A 143 9.58 -6.26 10.48
C ASN A 143 9.30 -5.47 9.19
N TRP A 144 8.10 -4.90 9.04
CA TRP A 144 7.71 -4.08 7.90
C TRP A 144 8.25 -2.66 8.06
N ARG A 145 8.96 -2.20 7.03
CA ARG A 145 9.50 -0.85 6.96
C ARG A 145 8.47 0.07 6.35
N THR A 146 8.48 1.35 6.74
CA THR A 146 7.63 2.33 6.06
C THR A 146 8.16 2.56 4.66
N VAL A 147 7.32 2.35 3.64
CA VAL A 147 7.63 2.77 2.27
C VAL A 147 7.29 4.24 2.12
N PHE A 148 8.32 5.05 1.98
CA PHE A 148 8.24 6.47 1.73
C PHE A 148 8.32 6.74 0.22
N VAL A 149 7.19 7.11 -0.38
CA VAL A 149 7.10 7.58 -1.76
C VAL A 149 7.45 9.06 -1.76
N ARG A 150 8.67 9.38 -2.19
CA ARG A 150 9.22 10.73 -2.19
C ARG A 150 8.62 11.56 -3.34
N LEU A 151 8.28 12.80 -3.02
CA LEU A 151 7.89 13.83 -3.97
C LEU A 151 8.91 14.96 -3.92
N ASP A 152 8.93 15.79 -4.97
CA ASP A 152 9.58 17.09 -4.86
C ASP A 152 8.87 17.91 -3.77
N PRO A 153 9.60 18.61 -2.89
CA PRO A 153 8.98 19.36 -1.81
C PRO A 153 8.00 20.42 -2.34
N VAL A 154 6.74 20.33 -1.92
CA VAL A 154 5.69 21.28 -2.31
C VAL A 154 5.12 21.98 -1.07
N PRO A 155 5.13 23.32 -1.03
CA PRO A 155 4.45 24.04 0.03
C PRO A 155 2.93 23.84 -0.08
N VAL A 156 2.30 23.53 1.05
CA VAL A 156 0.86 23.42 1.20
C VAL A 156 0.40 24.36 2.31
N GLU A 157 -0.76 24.99 2.11
CA GLU A 157 -1.37 25.91 3.07
C GLU A 157 -2.63 25.29 3.67
N THR A 158 -3.12 25.86 4.77
CA THR A 158 -4.43 25.50 5.31
C THR A 158 -5.50 25.64 4.21
N ASP A 159 -6.39 24.66 4.15
CA ASP A 159 -7.47 24.50 3.16
C ASP A 159 -7.02 24.13 1.73
N ASP A 160 -5.71 23.96 1.46
CA ASP A 160 -5.29 23.28 0.24
C ASP A 160 -5.79 21.81 0.26
N GLU A 161 -6.15 21.25 -0.89
CA GLU A 161 -6.43 19.82 -1.02
C GLU A 161 -5.27 19.11 -1.70
N VAL A 162 -4.83 18.00 -1.11
CA VAL A 162 -3.89 17.06 -1.74
C VAL A 162 -4.71 15.89 -2.26
N SER A 163 -4.68 15.65 -3.56
CA SER A 163 -5.33 14.49 -4.19
C SER A 163 -4.28 13.55 -4.77
N VAL A 164 -4.38 12.28 -4.40
CA VAL A 164 -3.51 11.19 -4.84
C VAL A 164 -4.36 10.15 -5.54
N VAL A 165 -4.00 9.83 -6.77
CA VAL A 165 -4.52 8.68 -7.51
C VAL A 165 -3.46 7.60 -7.51
N VAL A 166 -3.81 6.41 -7.03
CA VAL A 166 -2.94 5.23 -7.05
C VAL A 166 -3.54 4.19 -7.97
N ASN A 167 -2.74 3.75 -8.94
CA ASN A 167 -3.06 2.60 -9.78
C ASN A 167 -2.14 1.45 -9.38
N CYS A 168 -2.71 0.30 -9.03
CA CYS A 168 -1.99 -0.91 -8.65
C CYS A 168 -2.17 -1.98 -9.74
N ASP A 169 -1.07 -2.40 -10.35
CA ASP A 169 -0.99 -3.54 -11.26
C ASP A 169 -0.38 -4.73 -10.52
N LEU A 170 -1.25 -5.62 -10.03
CA LEU A 170 -0.91 -6.82 -9.28
C LEU A 170 -0.84 -8.07 -10.17
N THR A 171 -0.95 -7.91 -11.50
CA THR A 171 -0.98 -9.04 -12.45
C THR A 171 0.40 -9.61 -12.76
N ARG A 172 1.44 -8.86 -12.43
CA ARG A 172 2.84 -9.16 -12.74
C ARG A 172 3.69 -9.10 -11.49
N PHE A 173 4.86 -9.71 -11.58
CA PHE A 173 5.90 -9.61 -10.58
C PHE A 173 7.17 -9.02 -11.24
N PRO A 174 7.78 -7.97 -10.68
CA PRO A 174 7.36 -7.23 -9.48
C PRO A 174 6.02 -6.50 -9.67
N VAL A 175 5.27 -6.32 -8.58
CA VAL A 175 4.05 -5.51 -8.56
C VAL A 175 4.39 -4.05 -8.89
N VAL A 176 3.46 -3.33 -9.52
CA VAL A 176 3.66 -1.92 -9.87
C VAL A 176 2.56 -1.03 -9.34
N HIS A 177 2.96 -0.01 -8.59
CA HIS A 177 2.10 1.05 -8.09
C HIS A 177 2.46 2.37 -8.78
N THR A 178 1.48 3.07 -9.32
CA THR A 178 1.68 4.41 -9.90
C THR A 178 0.94 5.44 -9.08
N PHE A 179 1.68 6.30 -8.40
CA PHE A 179 1.16 7.41 -7.60
C PHE A 179 1.15 8.68 -8.44
N THR A 180 -0.01 9.28 -8.63
CA THR A 180 -0.15 10.61 -9.23
C THR A 180 -0.66 11.58 -8.18
N VAL A 181 0.15 12.57 -7.85
CA VAL A 181 -0.14 13.54 -6.79
C VAL A 181 -0.44 14.89 -7.39
N SER A 182 -1.50 15.51 -6.90
CA SER A 182 -1.95 16.84 -7.31
C SER A 182 -2.33 17.66 -6.08
N ARG A 183 -2.15 18.97 -6.19
CA ARG A 183 -2.57 19.96 -5.20
C ARG A 183 -3.63 20.85 -5.83
N LEU A 184 -4.76 21.00 -5.15
CA LEU A 184 -5.82 21.92 -5.50
C LEU A 184 -5.81 23.10 -4.53
N ARG A 185 -5.85 24.31 -5.07
CA ARG A 185 -6.02 25.56 -4.32
C ARG A 185 -7.18 26.35 -4.94
N GLY A 186 -8.33 26.37 -4.26
CA GLY A 186 -9.58 26.87 -4.85
C GLY A 186 -9.96 26.07 -6.10
N GLN A 187 -10.12 26.73 -7.26
CA GLN A 187 -10.40 26.06 -8.55
C GLN A 187 -9.15 25.73 -9.38
N LYS A 188 -7.94 26.00 -8.86
CA LYS A 188 -6.69 25.76 -9.61
C LYS A 188 -6.08 24.43 -9.19
N SER A 189 -5.85 23.56 -10.17
CA SER A 189 -5.10 22.32 -9.99
C SER A 189 -3.66 22.49 -10.44
N CYS A 190 -2.73 21.98 -9.64
CA CYS A 190 -1.31 21.84 -9.98
C CYS A 190 -0.90 20.38 -9.79
N SER A 191 -0.34 19.76 -10.83
CA SER A 191 0.36 18.48 -10.67
C SER A 191 1.57 18.69 -9.77
N VAL A 192 1.72 17.82 -8.78
CA VAL A 192 2.84 17.82 -7.82
C VAL A 192 3.92 16.84 -8.26
N GLY A 193 3.51 15.70 -8.83
CA GLY A 193 4.42 14.73 -9.39
C GLY A 193 3.73 13.40 -9.67
N THR A 194 4.41 12.57 -10.46
CA THR A 194 4.05 11.16 -10.66
C THR A 194 5.24 10.30 -10.26
N VAL A 195 5.00 9.33 -9.39
CA VAL A 195 6.01 8.38 -8.93
C VAL A 195 5.54 6.97 -9.27
N VAL A 196 6.38 6.24 -9.99
CA VAL A 196 6.15 4.82 -10.29
C VAL A 196 7.00 4.01 -9.34
N VAL A 197 6.36 3.14 -8.59
CA VAL A 197 6.97 2.22 -7.63
C VAL A 197 6.88 0.82 -8.22
N SER A 198 8.03 0.22 -8.50
CA SER A 198 8.16 -1.18 -8.91
C SER A 198 9.30 -1.77 -8.09
N LEU A 199 8.96 -2.50 -7.04
CA LEU A 199 9.93 -3.00 -6.07
C LEU A 199 10.21 -4.45 -6.42
N SER A 200 11.46 -4.75 -6.81
CA SER A 200 11.92 -6.10 -7.19
C SER A 200 12.95 -6.68 -6.23
N GLU A 201 13.23 -5.97 -5.13
CA GLU A 201 14.22 -6.38 -4.14
C GLU A 201 13.49 -6.65 -2.82
N CYS A 202 13.24 -7.94 -2.59
CA CYS A 202 13.00 -8.55 -1.27
C CYS A 202 14.35 -8.90 -0.64
#